data_AF-G1V850-F1
#
_entry.id   AF-G1V850-F1
#
_cell.length_a   1.000
_cell.length_b   1.000
_cell.length_c   1.000
_cell.angle_alpha   90.00
_cell.angle_beta   90.00
_cell.angle_gamma   90.00
#
_symmetry.space_group_name_H-M   'P 1'
#
loop_
_entity.id
_entity.type
_entity.pdbx_description
1 polymer ?
#
loop_
_entity_poly.entity_id
_entity_poly.type
_entity_poly.pdbx_seq_one_letter_code
_entity_poly.pdbx_strand_id
1 'polypeptide(L)'
;MPGGTRMKITIHHESPDYQSYRAACVRSLFNAEASDFRLEAELPLDAEPWQIGLIVGPSGSGKSSLGSRIWGSETVRGSEVWPTDAPIVDAIAPDFKGGDWQQVTAALSAVGLGDVPSWLRPYHVLSTGEKFRASLARIVCEAPEHVVIDEFTSVVDRQIARIGASAFAKAWRRTGGQAVLLSCHYDIIDWLAPDWVFDTATGDFRWTRGCLQRPRIDLDIFQTNWRFWPLFEPHHYLRVPHMVAATNYVGFVGDQPVAHVAVSTLAGLREARACRLVILPEWQGAGVGLRFLNAVCALWRRGQNRYGKPMRTLFHTSHPGLAAALRRSPLWTQVSARFYGEDKLRCHNSMINSRQRLGGTWAAVGYGGHFRAVQGFRYLGEDAA
;
A
#
# COMPACT_ATOMS: atom_id res chain seq x y z
N MET A 1 -27.03 -28.13 -13.21
CA MET A 1 -25.62 -27.93 -13.59
C MET A 1 -25.59 -26.95 -14.76
N PRO A 2 -25.46 -25.63 -14.57
CA PRO A 2 -25.14 -24.76 -15.68
C PRO A 2 -23.63 -24.86 -15.92
N GLY A 3 -23.25 -25.29 -17.13
CA GLY A 3 -21.85 -25.35 -17.54
C GLY A 3 -21.26 -23.95 -17.53
N GLY A 4 -20.31 -23.70 -16.61
CA GLY A 4 -19.50 -22.49 -16.63
C GLY A 4 -18.67 -22.49 -17.90
N THR A 5 -18.84 -21.47 -18.73
CA THR A 5 -18.05 -21.26 -19.94
C THR A 5 -16.58 -21.17 -19.54
N ARG A 6 -15.75 -22.09 -20.02
CA ARG A 6 -14.30 -22.02 -19.80
C ARG A 6 -13.72 -21.04 -20.80
N MET A 7 -12.99 -20.04 -20.34
CA MET A 7 -12.31 -19.12 -21.24
C MET A 7 -11.09 -19.83 -21.83
N LYS A 8 -11.20 -20.27 -23.08
CA LYS A 8 -10.09 -20.87 -23.81
C LYS A 8 -9.31 -19.78 -24.55
N ILE A 9 -8.05 -19.58 -24.19
CA ILE A 9 -7.14 -18.62 -24.84
C ILE A 9 -6.04 -19.40 -25.56
N THR A 10 -6.01 -19.29 -26.89
CA THR A 10 -4.97 -19.90 -27.74
C THR A 10 -4.10 -18.82 -28.34
N ILE A 11 -2.85 -18.70 -27.91
CA ILE A 11 -1.85 -17.79 -28.44
C ILE A 11 -0.97 -18.54 -29.43
N HIS A 12 -0.81 -17.98 -30.62
CA HIS A 12 0.13 -18.42 -31.64
C HIS A 12 0.94 -17.19 -32.07
N HIS A 13 2.25 -17.23 -31.87
CA HIS A 13 3.20 -16.27 -32.41
C HIS A 13 4.01 -17.00 -33.47
N GLU A 14 3.64 -16.77 -34.73
CA GLU A 14 4.40 -17.27 -35.88
C GLU A 14 5.63 -16.40 -36.07
N SER A 15 6.79 -17.03 -36.19
CA SER A 15 8.00 -16.32 -36.57
C SER A 15 8.10 -16.30 -38.09
N PRO A 16 8.05 -15.12 -38.76
CA PRO A 16 8.20 -15.05 -40.20
C PRO A 16 9.55 -15.62 -40.62
N ASP A 17 9.58 -16.46 -41.65
CA ASP A 17 10.84 -17.01 -42.14
C ASP A 17 11.60 -15.95 -42.96
N TYR A 18 12.60 -15.33 -42.33
CA TYR A 18 13.45 -14.33 -42.98
C TYR A 18 14.60 -14.98 -43.77
N GLN A 19 14.55 -14.92 -45.10
CA GLN A 19 15.58 -15.46 -45.99
C GLN A 19 16.78 -14.51 -46.26
N SER A 20 17.04 -13.56 -45.36
CA SER A 20 18.22 -12.68 -45.51
C SER A 20 19.52 -13.51 -45.43
N TYR A 21 20.56 -13.10 -46.17
CA TYR A 21 21.86 -13.79 -46.16
C TYR A 21 22.40 -14.05 -44.74
N ARG A 22 22.32 -13.04 -43.86
CA ARG A 22 22.76 -13.18 -42.46
C ARG A 22 21.93 -14.21 -41.69
N ALA A 23 20.59 -14.19 -41.84
CA ALA A 23 19.71 -15.16 -41.19
C ALA A 23 19.96 -16.58 -41.69
N ALA A 24 20.16 -16.77 -43.00
CA ALA A 24 20.49 -18.06 -43.59
C ALA A 24 21.86 -18.61 -43.11
N CYS A 25 22.88 -17.75 -43.02
CA CYS A 25 24.18 -18.14 -42.47
C CYS A 25 24.08 -18.55 -41.00
N VAL A 26 23.40 -17.77 -40.15
CA VAL A 26 23.19 -18.11 -38.73
C VAL A 26 22.39 -19.41 -38.58
N ARG A 27 21.33 -19.57 -39.37
CA ARG A 27 20.51 -20.79 -39.38
C ARG A 27 21.33 -22.02 -39.73
N SER A 28 22.18 -21.92 -40.75
CA SER A 28 23.08 -22.99 -41.19
C SER A 28 24.20 -23.27 -40.17
N LEU A 29 24.82 -22.23 -39.61
CA LEU A 29 25.90 -22.35 -38.62
C LEU A 29 25.44 -23.02 -37.32
N PHE A 30 24.21 -22.76 -36.88
CA PHE A 30 23.69 -23.23 -35.59
C PHE A 30 22.60 -24.31 -35.73
N ASN A 31 22.28 -24.77 -36.94
CA ASN A 31 21.15 -25.68 -37.24
C ASN A 31 19.84 -25.25 -36.57
N ALA A 32 19.54 -23.95 -36.60
CA ALA A 32 18.37 -23.41 -35.93
C ALA A 32 17.09 -23.68 -36.72
N GLU A 33 16.06 -24.22 -36.09
CA GLU A 33 14.72 -24.32 -36.70
C GLU A 33 13.89 -23.04 -36.41
N ALA A 34 12.87 -22.78 -37.22
CA ALA A 34 11.89 -21.74 -36.91
C ALA A 34 11.21 -22.10 -35.59
N SER A 35 11.25 -21.19 -34.61
CA SER A 35 10.61 -21.37 -33.32
C SER A 35 9.25 -20.68 -33.33
N ASP A 36 8.21 -21.45 -33.66
CA ASP A 36 6.84 -20.99 -33.44
C ASP A 36 6.49 -21.14 -31.96
N PHE A 37 5.94 -20.08 -31.36
CA PHE A 37 5.50 -20.11 -29.97
C PHE A 37 3.99 -20.31 -29.93
N ARG A 38 3.54 -21.45 -29.37
CA ARG A 38 2.13 -21.75 -29.13
C ARG A 38 1.87 -21.94 -27.64
N LEU A 39 0.89 -21.22 -27.11
CA LEU A 39 0.39 -21.41 -25.74
C LEU A 39 -1.12 -21.56 -25.79
N GLU A 40 -1.65 -22.69 -25.34
CA GLU A 40 -3.07 -22.88 -25.08
C GLU A 40 -3.32 -22.89 -23.58
N ALA A 41 -4.15 -21.96 -23.11
CA ALA A 41 -4.55 -21.86 -21.72
C ALA A 41 -6.07 -21.96 -21.61
N GLU A 42 -6.55 -22.79 -20.69
CA GLU A 42 -7.97 -22.88 -20.36
C GLU A 42 -8.16 -22.31 -18.95
N LEU A 43 -8.76 -21.12 -18.87
CA LEU A 43 -8.96 -20.39 -17.61
C LEU A 43 -10.45 -20.41 -17.25
N PRO A 44 -10.88 -21.15 -16.22
CA PRO A 44 -12.28 -21.20 -15.82
C PRO A 44 -12.67 -19.99 -14.96
N LEU A 45 -12.40 -18.76 -15.43
CA LEU A 45 -12.55 -17.53 -14.65
C LEU A 45 -14.00 -17.21 -14.22
N ASP A 46 -14.99 -17.77 -14.92
CA ASP A 46 -16.42 -17.61 -14.63
C ASP A 46 -16.92 -18.58 -13.54
N ALA A 47 -16.09 -19.52 -13.08
CA ALA A 47 -16.52 -20.56 -12.16
C ALA A 47 -16.78 -20.05 -10.72
N GLU A 48 -16.03 -19.04 -10.27
CA GLU A 48 -16.14 -18.46 -8.94
C GLU A 48 -15.90 -16.94 -8.97
N PRO A 49 -16.46 -16.15 -8.05
CA PRO A 49 -16.17 -14.71 -7.99
C PRO A 49 -14.77 -14.44 -7.46
N TRP A 50 -14.01 -13.61 -8.16
CA TRP A 50 -12.63 -13.25 -7.84
C TRP A 50 -12.34 -11.77 -8.11
N GLN A 51 -11.29 -11.25 -7.48
CA GLN A 51 -10.80 -9.87 -7.69
C GLN A 51 -9.33 -9.83 -8.11
N ILE A 52 -8.51 -10.81 -7.71
CA ILE A 52 -7.08 -10.81 -8.00
C ILE A 52 -6.67 -12.15 -8.61
N GLY A 53 -6.25 -12.11 -9.87
CA GLY A 53 -5.61 -13.21 -10.58
C GLY A 53 -4.10 -13.02 -10.70
N LEU A 54 -3.36 -14.11 -10.79
CA LEU A 54 -1.91 -14.07 -10.98
C LEU A 54 -1.50 -15.07 -12.07
N ILE A 55 -0.77 -14.59 -13.08
CA ILE A 55 -0.09 -15.42 -14.08
C ILE A 55 1.40 -15.37 -13.79
N VAL A 56 1.98 -16.53 -13.48
CA VAL A 56 3.41 -16.71 -13.23
C VAL A 56 4.07 -17.53 -14.33
N GLY A 57 5.38 -17.31 -14.53
CA GLY A 57 6.18 -18.15 -15.40
C GLY A 57 7.45 -17.49 -15.95
N PRO A 58 8.37 -18.26 -16.54
CA PRO A 58 9.66 -17.79 -17.04
C PRO A 58 9.53 -16.64 -18.05
N SER A 59 10.59 -15.85 -18.24
CA SER A 59 10.60 -14.85 -19.32
C SER A 59 10.41 -15.54 -20.69
N GLY A 60 9.68 -14.89 -21.60
CA GLY A 60 9.37 -15.46 -22.93
C GLY A 60 8.23 -16.50 -22.95
N SER A 61 7.66 -16.89 -21.82
CA SER A 61 6.53 -17.87 -21.75
C SER A 61 5.17 -17.31 -22.18
N GLY A 62 5.11 -16.16 -22.85
CA GLY A 62 3.85 -15.60 -23.38
C GLY A 62 2.91 -14.94 -22.37
N LYS A 63 3.34 -14.68 -21.12
CA LYS A 63 2.51 -14.03 -20.07
C LYS A 63 1.84 -12.73 -20.53
N SER A 64 2.62 -11.82 -21.12
CA SER A 64 2.12 -10.53 -21.63
C SER A 64 1.08 -10.72 -22.72
N SER A 65 1.29 -11.71 -23.60
CA SER A 65 0.33 -12.07 -24.65
C SER A 65 -0.92 -12.76 -24.12
N LEU A 66 -0.81 -13.49 -23.01
CA LEU A 66 -1.95 -14.08 -22.32
C LEU A 66 -2.79 -13.02 -21.63
N GLY A 67 -2.15 -12.12 -20.88
CA GLY A 67 -2.82 -11.02 -20.20
C GLY A 67 -3.61 -10.12 -21.15
N SER A 68 -3.01 -9.71 -22.28
CA SER A 68 -3.69 -8.85 -23.25
C SER A 68 -4.91 -9.49 -23.92
N ARG A 69 -5.01 -10.83 -23.91
CA ARG A 69 -6.17 -11.54 -24.48
C ARG A 69 -7.31 -11.79 -23.48
N ILE A 70 -7.09 -11.53 -22.17
CA ILE A 70 -8.15 -11.69 -21.17
C ILE A 70 -9.21 -10.60 -21.35
N TRP A 71 -8.79 -9.33 -21.42
CA TRP A 71 -9.72 -8.19 -21.54
C TRP A 71 -9.34 -7.17 -22.62
N GLY A 72 -8.39 -7.49 -23.49
CA GLY A 72 -7.90 -6.57 -24.51
C GLY A 72 -6.64 -5.82 -24.09
N SER A 73 -5.85 -5.38 -25.09
CA SER A 73 -4.57 -4.69 -24.88
C SER A 73 -4.70 -3.35 -24.15
N GLU A 74 -5.86 -2.70 -24.21
CA GLU A 74 -6.20 -1.44 -23.56
C GLU A 74 -6.29 -1.54 -22.04
N THR A 75 -6.48 -2.75 -21.51
CA THR A 75 -6.51 -3.01 -20.07
C THR A 75 -5.12 -3.24 -19.49
N VAL A 76 -4.11 -3.43 -20.34
CA VAL A 76 -2.74 -3.67 -19.92
C VAL A 76 -2.09 -2.37 -19.45
N ARG A 77 -1.48 -2.42 -18.27
CA ARG A 77 -0.70 -1.35 -17.63
C ARG A 77 0.73 -1.81 -17.44
N GLY A 78 1.68 -0.86 -17.52
CA GLY A 78 3.11 -1.12 -17.36
C GLY A 78 4.02 -0.09 -18.04
N SER A 79 3.53 0.55 -19.10
CA SER A 79 4.28 1.55 -19.90
C SER A 79 3.63 2.93 -19.91
N GLU A 80 2.93 3.29 -18.83
CA GLU A 80 2.25 4.57 -18.76
C GLU A 80 3.23 5.74 -18.85
N VAL A 81 2.86 6.75 -19.62
CA VAL A 81 3.62 7.99 -19.71
C VAL A 81 3.30 8.85 -18.48
N TRP A 82 4.35 9.25 -17.76
CA TRP A 82 4.27 10.17 -16.63
C TRP A 82 4.74 11.56 -17.06
N PRO A 83 4.07 12.64 -16.63
CA PRO A 83 4.54 14.00 -16.88
C PRO A 83 5.89 14.23 -16.22
N THR A 84 6.76 14.98 -16.90
CA THR A 84 8.11 15.30 -16.41
C THR A 84 8.15 16.57 -15.57
N ASP A 85 7.15 17.42 -15.71
CA ASP A 85 7.05 18.78 -15.15
C ASP A 85 6.02 18.89 -14.02
N ALA A 86 5.44 17.78 -13.57
CA ALA A 86 4.46 17.72 -12.49
C ALA A 86 4.84 16.67 -11.43
N PRO A 87 4.52 16.89 -10.15
CA PRO A 87 4.71 15.90 -9.11
C PRO A 87 3.74 14.72 -9.26
N ILE A 88 4.08 13.55 -8.70
CA ILE A 88 3.22 12.37 -8.83
C ILE A 88 1.83 12.56 -8.23
N VAL A 89 1.69 13.39 -7.19
CA VAL A 89 0.37 13.68 -6.58
C VAL A 89 -0.57 14.40 -7.54
N ASP A 90 -0.04 15.18 -8.47
CA ASP A 90 -0.83 15.87 -9.51
C ASP A 90 -0.98 15.01 -10.77
N ALA A 91 -0.03 14.11 -11.01
CA ALA A 91 -0.03 13.21 -12.16
C ALA A 91 -1.00 12.01 -12.02
N ILE A 92 -1.40 11.65 -10.80
CA ILE A 92 -2.37 10.58 -10.55
C ILE A 92 -3.78 11.17 -10.65
N ALA A 93 -4.58 10.64 -11.58
CA ALA A 93 -5.94 11.09 -11.91
C ALA A 93 -6.04 12.55 -12.44
N PRO A 94 -5.29 12.93 -13.50
CA PRO A 94 -5.25 14.31 -14.00
C PRO A 94 -6.56 14.74 -14.72
N ASP A 95 -7.35 13.79 -15.21
CA ASP A 95 -8.60 14.06 -15.93
C ASP A 95 -9.76 14.46 -15.00
N PHE A 96 -9.63 14.19 -13.70
CA PHE A 96 -10.52 14.73 -12.68
C PHE A 96 -10.10 16.16 -12.36
N LYS A 97 -10.63 17.14 -13.11
CA LYS A 97 -10.63 18.55 -12.72
C LYS A 97 -11.37 18.73 -11.39
N GLY A 98 -10.69 18.45 -10.27
CA GLY A 98 -11.26 18.46 -8.91
C GLY A 98 -11.22 17.13 -8.16
N GLY A 99 -10.40 16.15 -8.56
CA GLY A 99 -10.17 14.96 -7.74
C GLY A 99 -9.72 15.34 -6.32
N ASP A 100 -10.33 14.73 -5.30
CA ASP A 100 -9.96 15.03 -3.92
C ASP A 100 -8.53 14.52 -3.69
N TRP A 101 -7.55 15.42 -3.51
CA TRP A 101 -6.16 15.07 -3.21
C TRP A 101 -6.03 14.07 -2.05
N GLN A 102 -7.04 13.96 -1.18
CA GLN A 102 -7.13 12.94 -0.15
C GLN A 102 -7.23 11.52 -0.72
N GLN A 103 -7.90 11.31 -1.85
CA GLN A 103 -7.98 10.01 -2.53
C GLN A 103 -6.61 9.60 -3.05
N VAL A 104 -5.89 10.51 -3.71
CA VAL A 104 -4.53 10.26 -4.23
C VAL A 104 -3.57 9.94 -3.09
N THR A 105 -3.53 10.78 -2.05
CA THR A 105 -2.66 10.55 -0.88
C THR A 105 -3.05 9.29 -0.09
N ALA A 106 -4.34 8.93 -0.06
CA ALA A 106 -4.80 7.67 0.52
C ALA A 106 -4.34 6.47 -0.31
N ALA A 107 -4.39 6.54 -1.65
CA ALA A 107 -3.92 5.49 -2.54
C ALA A 107 -2.40 5.29 -2.40
N LEU A 108 -1.62 6.37 -2.45
CA LEU A 108 -0.16 6.37 -2.22
C LEU A 108 0.19 5.74 -0.87
N SER A 109 -0.50 6.15 0.19
CA SER A 109 -0.35 5.57 1.53
C SER A 109 -0.72 4.09 1.57
N ALA A 110 -1.77 3.67 0.84
CA ALA A 110 -2.29 2.31 0.87
C ALA A 110 -1.34 1.30 0.23
N VAL A 111 -0.63 1.70 -0.83
CA VAL A 111 0.38 0.86 -1.51
C VAL A 111 1.77 0.95 -0.86
N GLY A 112 1.90 1.65 0.27
CA GLY A 112 3.13 1.75 1.04
C GLY A 112 4.11 2.81 0.55
N LEU A 113 3.68 3.80 -0.24
CA LEU A 113 4.46 5.00 -0.51
C LEU A 113 4.02 6.09 0.47
N GLY A 114 4.52 6.03 1.71
CA GLY A 114 4.12 6.94 2.79
C GLY A 114 5.01 8.18 2.92
N ASP A 115 6.08 8.28 2.14
CA ASP A 115 6.99 9.43 2.17
C ASP A 115 6.40 10.64 1.43
N VAL A 116 6.03 11.67 2.19
CA VAL A 116 5.40 12.89 1.66
C VAL A 116 6.32 13.64 0.69
N PRO A 117 7.63 13.84 0.95
CA PRO A 117 8.55 14.40 -0.04
C PRO A 117 8.50 13.70 -1.40
N SER A 118 8.42 12.36 -1.42
CA SER A 118 8.30 11.62 -2.68
C SER A 118 6.99 11.87 -3.43
N TRP A 119 5.90 12.24 -2.76
CA TRP A 119 4.64 12.62 -3.42
C TRP A 119 4.76 13.93 -4.22
N LEU A 120 5.65 14.81 -3.79
CA LEU A 120 5.87 16.14 -4.37
C LEU A 120 6.98 16.15 -5.44
N ARG A 121 7.47 14.98 -5.83
CA ARG A 121 8.52 14.82 -6.83
C ARG A 121 7.95 14.30 -8.15
N PRO A 122 8.51 14.69 -9.31
CA PRO A 122 8.19 14.07 -10.58
C PRO A 122 8.54 12.58 -10.61
N TYR A 123 7.81 11.79 -11.38
CA TYR A 123 8.01 10.33 -11.42
C TYR A 123 9.44 9.92 -11.78
N HIS A 124 10.10 10.63 -12.70
CA HIS A 124 11.42 10.27 -13.21
C HIS A 124 12.53 10.34 -12.15
N VAL A 125 12.41 11.21 -11.12
CA VAL A 125 13.41 11.36 -10.05
C VAL A 125 13.24 10.35 -8.91
N LEU A 126 12.14 9.59 -8.90
CA LEU A 126 11.88 8.57 -7.89
C LEU A 126 12.81 7.36 -8.07
N SER A 127 13.14 6.69 -6.96
CA SER A 127 13.79 5.39 -6.98
C SER A 127 12.89 4.34 -7.63
N THR A 128 13.46 3.20 -8.07
CA THR A 128 12.69 2.15 -8.74
C THR A 128 11.57 1.58 -7.86
N GLY A 129 11.81 1.44 -6.56
CA GLY A 129 10.78 0.99 -5.60
C GLY A 129 9.67 2.02 -5.35
N GLU A 130 9.99 3.32 -5.42
CA GLU A 130 8.99 4.39 -5.33
C GLU A 130 8.18 4.50 -6.61
N LYS A 131 8.81 4.40 -7.78
CA LYS A 131 8.16 4.35 -9.10
C LYS A 131 7.14 3.21 -9.16
N PHE A 132 7.56 2.01 -8.77
CA PHE A 132 6.68 0.85 -8.68
C PHE A 132 5.43 1.15 -7.84
N ARG A 133 5.60 1.68 -6.62
CA ARG A 133 4.47 2.02 -5.75
C ARG A 133 3.62 3.17 -6.29
N ALA A 134 4.20 4.18 -6.94
CA ALA A 134 3.45 5.27 -7.56
C ALA A 134 2.53 4.75 -8.67
N SER A 135 3.02 3.83 -9.52
CA SER A 135 2.20 3.17 -10.56
C SER A 135 1.06 2.34 -9.95
N LEU A 136 1.33 1.59 -8.89
CA LEU A 136 0.27 0.88 -8.17
C LEU A 136 -0.75 1.82 -7.53
N ALA A 137 -0.31 2.94 -6.97
CA ALA A 137 -1.19 3.95 -6.39
C ALA A 137 -2.14 4.52 -7.45
N ARG A 138 -1.63 4.79 -8.65
CA ARG A 138 -2.44 5.27 -9.78
C ARG A 138 -3.56 4.30 -10.11
N ILE A 139 -3.24 3.02 -10.29
CA ILE A 139 -4.21 1.97 -10.61
C ILE A 139 -5.26 1.83 -9.50
N VAL A 140 -4.84 1.84 -8.23
CA VAL A 140 -5.74 1.79 -7.08
C VAL A 140 -6.65 3.02 -7.01
N CYS A 141 -6.14 4.19 -7.39
CA CYS A 141 -6.88 5.45 -7.37
C CYS A 141 -7.90 5.54 -8.52
N GLU A 142 -7.52 5.15 -9.73
CA GLU A 142 -8.40 5.09 -10.91
C GLU A 142 -9.45 4.00 -10.77
N ALA A 143 -9.11 2.91 -10.07
CA ALA A 143 -9.99 1.78 -9.77
C ALA A 143 -10.81 1.27 -10.98
N PRO A 144 -10.15 0.94 -12.12
CA PRO A 144 -10.85 0.43 -13.29
C PRO A 144 -11.56 -0.90 -12.98
N GLU A 145 -12.61 -1.21 -13.74
CA GLU A 145 -13.36 -2.47 -13.62
C GLU A 145 -12.48 -3.69 -13.92
N HIS A 146 -11.60 -3.56 -14.92
CA HIS A 146 -10.66 -4.60 -15.34
C HIS A 146 -9.28 -4.00 -15.57
N VAL A 147 -8.23 -4.64 -15.05
CA VAL A 147 -6.84 -4.23 -15.27
C VAL A 147 -5.89 -5.42 -15.36
N VAL A 148 -4.99 -5.39 -16.34
CA VAL A 148 -3.86 -6.32 -16.42
C VAL A 148 -2.59 -5.54 -16.09
N ILE A 149 -1.82 -5.97 -15.10
CA ILE A 149 -0.55 -5.33 -14.76
C ILE A 149 0.57 -6.23 -15.23
N ASP A 150 1.23 -5.82 -16.30
CA ASP A 150 2.41 -6.52 -16.79
C ASP A 150 3.62 -6.18 -15.92
N GLU A 151 4.57 -7.12 -15.85
CA GLU A 151 5.84 -6.92 -15.14
C GLU A 151 5.68 -6.47 -13.67
N PHE A 152 4.66 -6.97 -12.98
CA PHE A 152 4.22 -6.46 -11.68
C PHE A 152 5.32 -6.34 -10.62
N THR A 153 6.40 -7.14 -10.67
CA THR A 153 7.52 -7.03 -9.70
C THR A 153 8.90 -7.21 -10.31
N SER A 154 9.05 -7.08 -11.64
CA SER A 154 10.31 -7.41 -12.34
C SER A 154 11.46 -6.46 -11.99
N VAL A 155 11.17 -5.17 -11.76
CA VAL A 155 12.19 -4.11 -11.64
C VAL A 155 12.59 -3.75 -10.21
N VAL A 156 12.02 -4.39 -9.19
CA VAL A 156 12.25 -4.02 -7.78
C VAL A 156 12.91 -5.13 -6.97
N ASP A 157 13.57 -4.74 -5.87
CA ASP A 157 14.09 -5.66 -4.87
C ASP A 157 13.00 -6.61 -4.35
N ARG A 158 13.38 -7.85 -3.99
CA ARG A 158 12.44 -8.91 -3.60
C ARG A 158 11.59 -8.54 -2.39
N GLN A 159 12.14 -7.82 -1.42
CA GLN A 159 11.40 -7.42 -0.23
C GLN A 159 10.37 -6.33 -0.56
N ILE A 160 10.77 -5.36 -1.38
CA ILE A 160 9.87 -4.31 -1.89
C ILE A 160 8.74 -4.94 -2.72
N ALA A 161 9.05 -5.93 -3.57
CA ALA A 161 8.07 -6.69 -4.34
C ALA A 161 7.03 -7.37 -3.44
N ARG A 162 7.48 -8.14 -2.44
CA ARG A 162 6.61 -8.88 -1.50
C ARG A 162 5.70 -7.94 -0.72
N ILE A 163 6.25 -6.87 -0.16
CA ILE A 163 5.49 -5.92 0.66
C ILE A 163 4.56 -5.06 -0.21
N GLY A 164 5.02 -4.64 -1.39
CA GLY A 164 4.21 -3.93 -2.39
C GLY A 164 3.04 -4.79 -2.89
N ALA A 165 3.27 -6.07 -3.18
CA ALA A 165 2.22 -7.02 -3.57
C ALA A 165 1.14 -7.15 -2.49
N SER A 166 1.55 -7.28 -1.22
CA SER A 166 0.61 -7.36 -0.11
C SER A 166 -0.17 -6.05 0.10
N ALA A 167 0.51 -4.91 -0.01
CA ALA A 167 -0.09 -3.59 0.12
C ALA A 167 -1.10 -3.34 -1.02
N PHE A 168 -0.73 -3.65 -2.25
CA PHE A 168 -1.60 -3.61 -3.42
C PHE A 168 -2.81 -4.51 -3.24
N ALA A 169 -2.65 -5.79 -2.92
CA ALA A 169 -3.76 -6.72 -2.76
C ALA A 169 -4.77 -6.22 -1.70
N LYS A 170 -4.28 -5.66 -0.59
CA LYS A 170 -5.13 -5.08 0.45
C LYS A 170 -5.85 -3.81 -0.01
N ALA A 171 -5.21 -3.00 -0.84
CA ALA A 171 -5.79 -1.77 -1.38
C ALA A 171 -6.82 -2.09 -2.48
N TRP A 172 -6.46 -2.94 -3.43
CA TRP A 172 -7.29 -3.38 -4.55
C TRP A 172 -8.56 -4.09 -4.09
N ARG A 173 -8.49 -4.97 -3.09
CA ARG A 173 -9.70 -5.62 -2.54
C ARG A 173 -10.76 -4.69 -1.96
N ARG A 174 -10.43 -3.41 -1.73
CA ARG A 174 -11.40 -2.39 -1.30
C ARG A 174 -12.10 -1.70 -2.46
N THR A 175 -11.60 -1.89 -3.68
CA THR A 175 -12.29 -1.52 -4.92
C THR A 175 -13.29 -2.62 -5.29
N GLY A 176 -14.01 -2.44 -6.39
CA GLY A 176 -14.88 -3.45 -6.98
C GLY A 176 -14.29 -4.17 -8.20
N GLY A 177 -13.10 -3.78 -8.66
CA GLY A 177 -12.54 -4.24 -9.93
C GLY A 177 -11.79 -5.56 -9.84
N GLN A 178 -11.50 -6.12 -11.01
CA GLN A 178 -10.69 -7.32 -11.20
C GLN A 178 -9.31 -6.96 -11.75
N ALA A 179 -8.26 -7.50 -11.14
CA ALA A 179 -6.88 -7.32 -11.57
C ALA A 179 -6.24 -8.66 -11.91
N VAL A 180 -5.55 -8.73 -13.04
CA VAL A 180 -4.66 -9.84 -13.39
C VAL A 180 -3.22 -9.35 -13.37
N LEU A 181 -2.40 -9.98 -12.56
CA LEU A 181 -1.00 -9.62 -12.38
C LEU A 181 -0.12 -10.60 -13.15
N LEU A 182 0.85 -10.09 -13.90
CA LEU A 182 1.82 -10.91 -14.62
C LEU A 182 3.18 -10.78 -13.94
N SER A 183 3.78 -11.91 -13.56
CA SER A 183 5.08 -11.91 -12.89
C SER A 183 5.93 -13.10 -13.30
N CYS A 184 7.26 -12.94 -13.29
CA CYS A 184 8.18 -14.07 -13.39
C CYS A 184 8.59 -14.64 -12.02
N HIS A 185 8.13 -14.02 -10.93
CA HIS A 185 8.54 -14.35 -9.58
C HIS A 185 7.43 -15.05 -8.80
N TYR A 186 7.76 -16.19 -8.21
CA TYR A 186 6.83 -17.05 -7.47
C TYR A 186 6.71 -16.67 -5.98
N ASP A 187 7.74 -16.04 -5.42
CA ASP A 187 7.80 -15.66 -3.99
C ASP A 187 6.82 -14.55 -3.60
N ILE A 188 6.10 -13.95 -4.55
CA ILE A 188 5.02 -12.99 -4.28
C ILE A 188 3.67 -13.67 -4.07
N ILE A 189 3.51 -14.96 -4.42
CA ILE A 189 2.22 -15.66 -4.41
C ILE A 189 1.58 -15.59 -3.02
N ASP A 190 2.32 -15.94 -1.96
CA ASP A 190 1.79 -15.93 -0.59
C ASP A 190 1.51 -14.51 -0.08
N TRP A 191 2.27 -13.52 -0.55
CA TRP A 191 2.14 -12.13 -0.13
C TRP A 191 0.96 -11.43 -0.77
N LEU A 192 0.74 -11.70 -2.06
CA LEU A 192 -0.40 -11.24 -2.83
C LEU A 192 -1.68 -11.98 -2.41
N ALA A 193 -1.54 -13.29 -2.13
CA ALA A 193 -2.61 -14.24 -1.87
C ALA A 193 -3.73 -14.13 -2.93
N PRO A 194 -3.45 -14.33 -4.23
CA PRO A 194 -4.45 -14.17 -5.28
C PRO A 194 -5.60 -15.18 -5.12
N ASP A 195 -6.73 -14.90 -5.77
CA ASP A 195 -7.88 -15.81 -5.79
C ASP A 195 -7.61 -17.02 -6.70
N TRP A 196 -6.80 -16.84 -7.74
CA TRP A 196 -6.31 -17.91 -8.60
C TRP A 196 -4.88 -17.65 -9.10
N VAL A 197 -4.18 -18.73 -9.46
CA VAL A 197 -2.84 -18.70 -10.08
C VAL A 197 -2.83 -19.57 -11.32
N PHE A 198 -2.24 -19.05 -12.40
CA PHE A 198 -1.92 -19.82 -13.60
C PHE A 198 -0.41 -19.81 -13.83
N ASP A 199 0.19 -20.99 -14.02
CA ASP A 199 1.61 -21.13 -14.34
C ASP A 199 1.78 -21.40 -15.84
N THR A 200 2.42 -20.50 -16.57
CA THR A 200 2.63 -20.64 -18.01
C THR A 200 3.71 -21.67 -18.38
N ALA A 201 4.56 -22.09 -17.44
CA ALA A 201 5.55 -23.13 -17.69
C ALA A 201 4.94 -24.53 -17.59
N THR A 202 4.05 -24.75 -16.64
CA THR A 202 3.42 -26.07 -16.43
C THR A 202 2.05 -26.18 -17.10
N GLY A 203 1.38 -25.06 -17.37
CA GLY A 203 -0.01 -25.01 -17.82
C GLY A 203 -1.02 -25.21 -16.68
N ASP A 204 -0.57 -25.21 -15.42
CA ASP A 204 -1.42 -25.49 -14.27
C ASP A 204 -2.23 -24.26 -13.86
N PHE A 205 -3.55 -24.43 -13.79
CA PHE A 205 -4.47 -23.49 -13.18
C PHE A 205 -4.90 -23.97 -11.79
N ARG A 206 -4.89 -23.08 -10.81
CA ARG A 206 -5.38 -23.38 -9.45
C ARG A 206 -6.17 -22.22 -8.85
N TRP A 207 -7.31 -22.55 -8.24
CA TRP A 207 -7.98 -21.66 -7.29
C TRP A 207 -7.21 -21.65 -5.97
N THR A 208 -6.92 -20.46 -5.46
CA THR A 208 -6.10 -20.24 -4.25
C THR A 208 -6.81 -19.41 -3.19
N ARG A 209 -8.03 -18.97 -3.47
CA ARG A 209 -8.88 -18.21 -2.54
C ARG A 209 -9.06 -18.95 -1.21
N GLY A 210 -8.72 -18.28 -0.11
CA GLY A 210 -8.84 -18.84 1.24
C GLY A 210 -7.74 -19.84 1.63
N CYS A 211 -6.94 -20.33 0.68
CA CYS A 211 -5.86 -21.29 0.93
C CYS A 211 -4.53 -20.59 1.25
N LEU A 212 -4.27 -19.44 0.62
CA LEU A 212 -3.03 -18.70 0.82
C LEU A 212 -3.16 -17.70 1.97
N GLN A 213 -2.17 -17.69 2.84
CA GLN A 213 -2.03 -16.69 3.91
C GLN A 213 -0.71 -15.98 3.78
N ARG A 214 -0.75 -14.66 3.97
CA ARG A 214 0.46 -13.85 4.02
C ARG A 214 1.39 -14.38 5.11
N PRO A 215 2.70 -14.54 4.82
CA PRO A 215 3.67 -14.94 5.81
C PRO A 215 3.65 -14.02 7.04
N ARG A 216 3.82 -14.64 8.21
CA ARG A 216 3.91 -13.91 9.49
C ARG A 216 5.18 -13.08 9.51
N ILE A 217 5.06 -11.84 9.98
CA ILE A 217 6.21 -10.97 10.27
C ILE A 217 6.30 -10.87 11.79
N ASP A 218 7.36 -11.47 12.34
CA ASP A 218 7.70 -11.33 13.75
C ASP A 218 8.53 -10.06 13.93
N LEU A 219 8.11 -9.23 14.89
CA LEU A 219 8.71 -7.93 15.17
C LEU A 219 9.16 -7.89 16.63
N ASP A 220 10.47 -7.88 16.84
CA ASP A 220 11.07 -7.78 18.17
C ASP A 220 11.26 -6.31 18.54
N ILE A 221 10.78 -5.91 19.71
CA ILE A 221 10.80 -4.51 20.16
C ILE A 221 11.85 -4.34 21.25
N PHE A 222 12.81 -3.45 21.00
CA PHE A 222 13.88 -3.14 21.96
C PHE A 222 13.81 -1.69 22.40
N GLN A 223 13.91 -1.47 23.71
CA GLN A 223 14.13 -0.15 24.27
C GLN A 223 15.60 0.27 24.03
N THR A 224 15.81 1.50 23.58
CA THR A 224 17.12 2.04 23.21
C THR A 224 17.23 3.55 23.48
N ASN A 225 18.39 4.12 23.17
CA ASN A 225 18.62 5.55 23.03
C ASN A 225 18.60 5.95 21.53
N TRP A 226 19.04 7.18 21.23
CA TRP A 226 19.07 7.74 19.87
C TRP A 226 20.10 7.10 18.92
N ARG A 227 20.85 6.06 19.30
CA ARG A 227 21.88 5.42 18.45
C ARG A 227 21.39 4.94 17.09
N PHE A 228 20.12 4.54 17.00
CA PHE A 228 19.52 4.08 15.75
C PHE A 228 18.88 5.20 14.93
N TRP A 229 18.68 6.39 15.51
CA TRP A 229 18.01 7.50 14.83
C TRP A 229 18.64 7.90 13.48
N PRO A 230 19.98 7.89 13.29
CA PRO A 230 20.59 8.21 12.00
C PRO A 230 20.09 7.34 10.83
N LEU A 231 19.64 6.11 11.10
CA LEU A 231 19.06 5.22 10.08
C LEU A 231 17.63 5.64 9.68
N PHE A 232 16.88 6.23 10.60
CA PHE A 232 15.46 6.57 10.40
C PHE A 232 15.23 8.04 10.06
N GLU A 233 16.12 8.93 10.48
CA GLU A 233 16.04 10.37 10.25
C GLU A 233 15.88 10.76 8.78
N PRO A 234 16.60 10.15 7.80
CA PRO A 234 16.43 10.48 6.39
C PRO A 234 15.02 10.21 5.86
N HIS A 235 14.28 9.31 6.50
CA HIS A 235 12.93 8.89 6.13
C HIS A 235 11.84 9.56 6.97
N HIS A 236 12.22 10.50 7.84
CA HIS A 236 11.27 11.32 8.58
C HIS A 236 11.02 12.62 7.81
N TYR A 237 9.75 12.91 7.51
CA TYR A 237 9.34 14.06 6.69
C TYR A 237 9.63 15.44 7.34
N LEU A 238 10.02 15.50 8.61
CA LEU A 238 10.45 16.73 9.29
C LEU A 238 11.86 16.57 9.87
N ARG A 239 12.73 17.56 9.64
CA ARG A 239 14.00 17.67 10.36
C ARG A 239 13.79 18.43 11.67
N VAL A 240 13.82 17.71 12.80
CA VAL A 240 13.57 18.28 14.12
C VAL A 240 14.55 17.75 15.17
N PRO A 241 15.12 18.62 16.04
CA PRO A 241 16.12 18.23 17.05
C PRO A 241 15.55 17.22 18.04
N HIS A 242 16.36 16.30 18.56
CA HIS A 242 15.93 15.20 19.45
C HIS A 242 14.93 15.63 20.54
N MET A 243 13.97 14.75 20.83
CA MET A 243 13.05 14.98 21.95
C MET A 243 13.82 14.91 23.27
N VAL A 244 13.66 15.93 24.09
CA VAL A 244 14.22 15.97 25.44
C VAL A 244 13.62 14.83 26.27
N ALA A 245 14.49 14.15 27.02
CA ALA A 245 14.14 13.05 27.93
C ALA A 245 13.35 11.89 27.29
N ALA A 246 13.51 11.65 25.98
CA ALA A 246 12.83 10.57 25.30
C ALA A 246 13.46 9.20 25.57
N THR A 247 12.60 8.18 25.70
CA THR A 247 12.94 6.78 25.54
C THR A 247 12.64 6.38 24.10
N ASN A 248 13.62 5.81 23.41
CA ASN A 248 13.46 5.37 22.04
C ASN A 248 13.16 3.86 22.03
N TYR A 249 12.37 3.43 21.06
CA TYR A 249 12.08 2.03 20.80
C TYR A 249 12.38 1.75 19.35
N VAL A 250 13.00 0.60 19.09
CA VAL A 250 13.27 0.12 17.73
C VAL A 250 12.66 -1.27 17.58
N GLY A 251 11.99 -1.48 16.46
CA GLY A 251 11.48 -2.78 16.03
C GLY A 251 12.45 -3.44 15.06
N PHE A 252 12.69 -4.73 15.23
CA PHE A 252 13.53 -5.57 14.38
C PHE A 252 12.72 -6.69 13.75
N VAL A 253 13.02 -7.02 12.49
CA VAL A 253 12.56 -8.26 11.85
C VAL A 253 13.81 -9.08 11.53
N GLY A 254 14.02 -10.17 12.27
CA GLY A 254 15.34 -10.81 12.33
C GLY A 254 16.39 -9.81 12.81
N ASP A 255 17.49 -9.67 12.08
CA ASP A 255 18.59 -8.77 12.44
C ASP A 255 18.45 -7.35 11.86
N GLN A 256 17.38 -7.08 11.11
CA GLN A 256 17.19 -5.79 10.43
C GLN A 256 16.34 -4.82 11.27
N PRO A 257 16.81 -3.60 11.57
CA PRO A 257 15.97 -2.58 12.18
C PRO A 257 14.94 -2.08 11.16
N VAL A 258 13.66 -2.08 11.52
CA VAL A 258 12.56 -1.76 10.57
C VAL A 258 11.70 -0.58 10.99
N ALA A 259 11.61 -0.33 12.29
CA ALA A 259 10.71 0.66 12.87
C ALA A 259 11.37 1.41 14.02
N HIS A 260 11.03 2.69 14.18
CA HIS A 260 11.47 3.52 15.29
C HIS A 260 10.33 4.37 15.84
N VAL A 261 10.26 4.56 17.15
CA VAL A 261 9.40 5.57 17.80
C VAL A 261 10.07 6.13 19.04
N ALA A 262 9.93 7.44 19.26
CA ALA A 262 10.40 8.11 20.45
C ALA A 262 9.22 8.45 21.36
N VAL A 263 9.32 8.15 22.66
CA VAL A 263 8.30 8.46 23.65
C VAL A 263 8.90 9.30 24.77
N SER A 264 8.32 10.47 25.02
CA SER A 264 8.64 11.32 26.18
C SER A 264 7.37 11.54 27.00
N THR A 265 7.44 12.35 28.05
CA THR A 265 6.32 12.61 28.96
C THR A 265 5.90 14.07 28.93
N LEU A 266 4.60 14.31 29.15
CA LEU A 266 4.14 15.64 29.50
C LEU A 266 4.55 16.00 30.94
N ALA A 267 4.53 17.30 31.25
CA ALA A 267 4.86 17.81 32.57
C ALA A 267 4.03 17.11 33.66
N GLY A 268 4.70 16.72 34.74
CA GLY A 268 4.07 16.01 35.86
C GLY A 268 3.81 14.52 35.64
N LEU A 269 4.39 13.89 34.60
CA LEU A 269 4.28 12.44 34.33
C LEU A 269 2.83 11.94 34.23
N ARG A 270 1.92 12.79 33.73
CA ARG A 270 0.49 12.50 33.63
C ARG A 270 0.16 11.66 32.39
N GLU A 271 0.81 11.98 31.27
CA GLU A 271 0.63 11.31 29.98
C GLU A 271 1.98 11.17 29.27
N ALA A 272 2.09 10.13 28.46
CA ALA A 272 3.19 9.94 27.54
C ALA A 272 2.87 10.61 26.20
N ARG A 273 3.90 10.98 25.45
CA ARG A 273 3.82 11.55 24.11
C ARG A 273 4.73 10.77 23.18
N ALA A 274 4.14 10.01 22.26
CA ALA A 274 4.85 9.32 21.20
C ALA A 274 4.94 10.21 19.96
N CYS A 275 6.14 10.33 19.40
CA CYS A 275 6.42 11.05 18.16
C CYS A 275 7.54 10.33 17.38
N ARG A 276 7.85 10.81 16.17
CA ARG A 276 8.93 10.26 15.31
C ARG A 276 8.75 8.77 15.03
N LEU A 277 7.52 8.37 14.77
CA LEU A 277 7.24 7.06 14.23
C LEU A 277 7.76 7.02 12.79
N VAL A 278 8.76 6.19 12.54
CA VAL A 278 9.32 5.95 11.21
C VAL A 278 9.31 4.45 10.95
N ILE A 279 8.89 4.07 9.75
CA ILE A 279 9.01 2.73 9.20
C ILE A 279 9.85 2.85 7.94
N LEU A 280 10.90 2.04 7.83
CA LEU A 280 11.78 2.09 6.66
C LEU A 280 10.98 1.86 5.36
N PRO A 281 11.31 2.54 4.25
CA PRO A 281 10.52 2.51 3.00
C PRO A 281 10.21 1.10 2.48
N GLU A 282 11.14 0.18 2.60
CA GLU A 282 10.97 -1.22 2.20
C GLU A 282 9.89 -1.94 3.03
N TRP A 283 9.64 -1.50 4.27
CA TRP A 283 8.61 -2.06 5.18
C TRP A 283 7.28 -1.30 5.18
N GLN A 284 7.17 -0.20 4.44
CA GLN A 284 5.93 0.57 4.34
C GLN A 284 4.85 -0.21 3.59
N GLY A 285 3.61 -0.18 4.09
CA GLY A 285 2.50 -1.00 3.58
C GLY A 285 2.39 -2.39 4.24
N ALA A 286 3.45 -2.86 4.92
CA ALA A 286 3.44 -4.17 5.57
C ALA A 286 2.50 -4.25 6.79
N GLY A 287 2.02 -3.12 7.33
CA GLY A 287 1.18 -3.06 8.54
C GLY A 287 1.95 -3.07 9.86
N VAL A 288 3.29 -3.02 9.79
CA VAL A 288 4.19 -3.03 10.97
C VAL A 288 3.97 -1.79 11.85
N GLY A 289 3.85 -0.60 11.26
CA GLY A 289 3.90 0.66 12.02
C GLY A 289 2.81 0.82 13.08
N LEU A 290 1.54 0.52 12.76
CA LEU A 290 0.46 0.66 13.75
C LEU A 290 0.58 -0.39 14.87
N ARG A 291 0.95 -1.64 14.53
CA ARG A 291 1.15 -2.70 15.53
C ARG A 291 2.31 -2.38 16.46
N PHE A 292 3.42 -1.89 15.90
CA PHE A 292 4.58 -1.43 16.65
C PHE A 292 4.24 -0.28 17.60
N LEU A 293 3.54 0.75 17.10
CA LEU A 293 3.09 1.87 17.93
C LEU A 293 2.16 1.39 19.06
N ASN A 294 1.18 0.53 18.75
CA ASN A 294 0.26 -0.02 19.74
C ASN A 294 0.99 -0.80 20.84
N ALA A 295 1.96 -1.64 20.48
CA ALA A 295 2.74 -2.42 21.43
C ALA A 295 3.52 -1.51 22.38
N VAL A 296 4.21 -0.49 21.85
CA VAL A 296 4.92 0.50 22.69
C VAL A 296 3.93 1.26 23.57
N CYS A 297 2.80 1.73 23.06
CA CYS A 297 1.80 2.42 23.87
C CYS A 297 1.19 1.52 24.97
N ALA A 298 1.03 0.22 24.70
CA ALA A 298 0.57 -0.76 25.70
C ALA A 298 1.57 -0.92 26.85
N LEU A 299 2.89 -0.96 26.56
CA LEU A 299 3.92 -0.99 27.60
C LEU A 299 3.81 0.23 28.53
N TRP A 300 3.69 1.42 27.95
CA TRP A 300 3.55 2.66 28.73
C TRP A 300 2.26 2.69 29.55
N ARG A 301 1.14 2.21 28.99
CA ARG A 301 -0.13 2.11 29.71
C ARG A 301 -0.04 1.17 30.91
N ARG A 302 0.70 0.07 30.80
CA ARG A 302 0.92 -0.89 31.89
C ARG A 302 1.97 -0.43 32.92
N GLY A 303 2.60 0.73 32.71
CA GLY A 303 3.69 1.21 33.56
C GLY A 303 5.04 0.53 33.31
N GLN A 304 5.14 -0.29 32.26
CA GLN A 304 6.39 -0.91 31.78
C GLN A 304 7.20 0.12 30.99
N ASN A 305 7.61 1.18 31.68
CA ASN A 305 8.42 2.27 31.17
C ASN A 305 9.45 2.67 32.23
N ARG A 306 10.41 3.53 31.86
CA ARG A 306 11.51 3.94 32.74
C ARG A 306 11.08 4.57 34.08
N TYR A 307 9.83 5.01 34.21
CA TYR A 307 9.29 5.65 35.41
C TYR A 307 8.48 4.70 36.29
N GLY A 308 8.20 3.47 35.85
CA GLY A 308 7.36 2.52 36.58
C GLY A 308 5.92 3.00 36.79
N LYS A 309 5.44 3.96 35.98
CA LYS A 309 4.13 4.61 36.16
C LYS A 309 3.21 4.38 34.96
N PRO A 310 1.98 3.89 35.16
CA PRO A 310 0.97 3.81 34.10
C PRO A 310 0.69 5.17 33.47
N MET A 311 0.90 5.30 32.16
CA MET A 311 0.61 6.53 31.40
C MET A 311 -0.06 6.19 30.08
N ARG A 312 -1.17 6.88 29.78
CA ARG A 312 -1.76 6.85 28.43
C ARG A 312 -0.88 7.66 27.48
N THR A 313 -0.82 7.21 26.23
CA THR A 313 0.04 7.83 25.22
C THR A 313 -0.75 8.69 24.26
N LEU A 314 -0.34 9.95 24.12
CA LEU A 314 -0.75 10.85 23.05
C LEU A 314 0.16 10.64 21.84
N PHE A 315 -0.45 10.59 20.66
CA PHE A 315 0.25 10.53 19.39
C PHE A 315 -0.30 11.60 18.45
N HIS A 316 0.61 12.32 17.80
CA HIS A 316 0.28 13.40 16.89
C HIS A 316 0.74 13.04 15.48
N THR A 317 -0.17 13.13 14.51
CA THR A 317 0.17 12.85 13.11
C THR A 317 -0.58 13.75 12.15
N SER A 318 0.11 14.10 11.07
CA SER A 318 -0.44 14.79 9.90
C SER A 318 -0.66 13.83 8.74
N HIS A 319 -0.13 12.61 8.83
CA HIS A 319 -0.15 11.65 7.73
C HIS A 319 -1.56 11.06 7.56
N PRO A 320 -2.21 11.24 6.39
CA PRO A 320 -3.62 10.89 6.20
C PRO A 320 -3.89 9.39 6.40
N GLY A 321 -3.03 8.53 5.84
CA GLY A 321 -3.14 7.08 6.00
C GLY A 321 -3.06 6.61 7.46
N LEU A 322 -2.13 7.14 8.25
CA LEU A 322 -1.99 6.80 9.67
C LEU A 322 -3.16 7.35 10.50
N ALA A 323 -3.59 8.58 10.26
CA ALA A 323 -4.76 9.16 10.92
C ALA A 323 -6.03 8.34 10.66
N ALA A 324 -6.25 7.91 9.41
CA ALA A 324 -7.38 7.05 9.04
C ALA A 324 -7.28 5.64 9.67
N ALA A 325 -6.06 5.11 9.85
CA ALA A 325 -5.85 3.84 10.54
C ALA A 325 -6.15 3.95 12.04
N LEU A 326 -5.70 5.01 12.70
CA LEU A 326 -5.97 5.28 14.12
C LEU A 326 -7.47 5.46 14.38
N ARG A 327 -8.19 6.19 13.53
CA ARG A 327 -9.66 6.38 13.65
C ARG A 327 -10.47 5.08 13.56
N ARG A 328 -9.99 4.10 12.79
CA ARG A 328 -10.67 2.81 12.64
C ARG A 328 -10.34 1.83 13.77
N SER A 329 -9.32 2.11 14.56
CA SER A 329 -8.88 1.21 15.63
C SER A 329 -9.67 1.52 16.91
N PRO A 330 -10.27 0.51 17.56
CA PRO A 330 -10.95 0.70 18.85
C PRO A 330 -9.97 1.08 19.97
N LEU A 331 -8.67 0.83 19.78
CA LEU A 331 -7.63 1.11 20.76
C LEU A 331 -7.29 2.61 20.85
N TRP A 332 -7.82 3.43 19.95
CA TRP A 332 -7.48 4.85 19.84
C TRP A 332 -8.72 5.71 19.84
N THR A 333 -8.62 6.87 20.49
CA THR A 333 -9.62 7.93 20.37
C THR A 333 -8.97 9.21 19.86
N GLN A 334 -9.66 9.92 18.99
CA GLN A 334 -9.18 11.20 18.51
C GLN A 334 -9.50 12.28 19.55
N VAL A 335 -8.47 13.02 19.99
CA VAL A 335 -8.58 14.01 21.07
C VAL A 335 -8.48 15.46 20.60
N SER A 336 -8.01 15.67 19.37
CA SER A 336 -8.08 16.98 18.71
C SER A 336 -9.20 17.02 17.67
N ALA A 337 -9.67 18.22 17.32
CA ALA A 337 -10.57 18.42 16.20
C ALA A 337 -10.03 17.80 14.89
N ARG A 338 -10.93 17.44 13.96
CA ARG A 338 -10.60 16.87 12.64
C ARG A 338 -9.80 17.86 11.79
N PHE A 339 -9.05 17.33 10.81
CA PHE A 339 -8.08 18.07 9.97
C PHE A 339 -8.71 19.26 9.23
N TYR A 340 -9.99 19.15 8.89
CA TYR A 340 -10.78 20.20 8.30
C TYR A 340 -11.79 20.69 9.34
N GLY A 341 -12.08 21.99 9.31
CA GLY A 341 -13.37 22.43 9.82
C GLY A 341 -14.44 21.64 9.08
N GLU A 342 -15.29 20.93 9.82
CA GLU A 342 -16.55 20.49 9.23
C GLU A 342 -17.22 21.73 8.63
N ASP A 343 -17.93 21.56 7.51
CA ASP A 343 -18.70 22.65 6.92
C ASP A 343 -19.46 23.34 8.04
N LYS A 344 -19.10 24.59 8.33
CA LYS A 344 -19.58 25.32 9.51
C LYS A 344 -21.11 25.36 9.49
N LEU A 345 -21.69 25.40 8.29
CA LEU A 345 -23.14 25.31 8.07
C LEU A 345 -23.66 23.92 8.41
N ARG A 346 -23.00 22.85 7.98
CA ARG A 346 -23.40 21.47 8.29
C ARG A 346 -23.30 21.16 9.79
N CYS A 347 -22.22 21.58 10.45
CA CYS A 347 -22.06 21.46 11.91
C CYS A 347 -23.12 22.27 12.65
N HIS A 348 -23.35 23.52 12.24
CA HIS A 348 -24.40 24.39 12.77
C HIS A 348 -25.80 23.76 12.61
N ASN A 349 -26.12 23.25 11.42
CA ASN A 349 -27.40 22.60 11.12
C ASN A 349 -27.59 21.31 11.93
N SER A 350 -26.54 20.50 12.10
CA SER A 350 -26.58 19.31 12.95
C SER A 350 -26.82 19.66 14.43
N MET A 351 -26.16 20.71 14.93
CA MET A 351 -26.38 21.21 16.29
C MET A 351 -27.78 21.76 16.49
N ILE A 352 -28.32 22.51 15.51
CA ILE A 352 -29.72 22.98 15.53
C ILE A 352 -30.66 21.79 15.61
N ASN A 353 -30.50 20.79 14.73
CA ASN A 353 -31.37 19.62 14.69
C ASN A 353 -31.33 18.80 15.99
N SER A 354 -30.13 18.63 16.57
CA SER A 354 -29.95 17.95 17.85
C SER A 354 -30.61 18.72 19.00
N ARG A 355 -30.50 20.05 19.00
CA ARG A 355 -31.03 20.90 20.09
C ARG A 355 -32.53 21.16 19.99
N GLN A 356 -33.08 21.20 18.78
CA GLN A 356 -34.53 21.21 18.55
C GLN A 356 -35.19 19.95 19.11
N ARG A 357 -34.56 18.78 18.96
CA ARG A 357 -35.03 17.53 19.60
C ARG A 357 -35.00 17.59 21.14
N LEU A 358 -34.16 18.45 21.71
CA LEU A 358 -34.00 18.65 23.16
C LEU A 358 -34.73 19.91 23.68
N GLY A 359 -35.54 20.58 22.85
CA GLY A 359 -36.36 21.73 23.25
C GLY A 359 -35.62 23.05 23.48
N GLY A 360 -34.37 23.21 23.01
CA GLY A 360 -33.57 24.42 23.20
C GLY A 360 -33.68 25.45 22.06
N THR A 361 -33.67 26.74 22.38
CA THR A 361 -33.88 27.86 21.42
C THR A 361 -32.61 28.60 20.96
N TRP A 362 -31.43 28.28 21.50
CA TRP A 362 -30.16 28.95 21.15
C TRP A 362 -29.20 28.00 20.43
N ALA A 363 -28.51 28.43 19.38
CA ALA A 363 -27.47 27.65 18.70
C ALA A 363 -26.09 28.28 18.94
N ALA A 364 -25.11 27.49 19.37
CA ALA A 364 -23.72 27.94 19.42
C ALA A 364 -23.19 28.18 18.01
N VAL A 365 -22.23 29.09 17.87
CA VAL A 365 -21.49 29.30 16.60
C VAL A 365 -20.85 27.97 16.22
N GLY A 366 -21.16 27.43 15.04
CA GLY A 366 -20.59 26.17 14.55
C GLY A 366 -19.07 26.16 14.67
N TYR A 367 -18.50 25.04 15.11
CA TYR A 367 -17.06 24.85 15.13
C TYR A 367 -16.60 24.51 13.71
N GLY A 368 -15.88 25.45 13.08
CA GLY A 368 -15.33 25.27 11.74
C GLY A 368 -14.45 26.47 11.37
N GLY A 369 -13.32 26.21 10.69
CA GLY A 369 -12.48 27.25 10.12
C GLY A 369 -11.03 27.35 10.61
N HIS A 370 -10.49 26.36 11.35
CA HIS A 370 -9.06 26.36 11.69
C HIS A 370 -8.33 25.20 11.01
N PHE A 371 -7.44 25.53 10.07
CA PHE A 371 -6.48 24.61 9.49
C PHE A 371 -5.50 24.17 10.59
N ARG A 372 -5.66 22.97 11.14
CA ARG A 372 -4.67 22.40 12.06
C ARG A 372 -3.95 21.28 11.35
N ALA A 373 -2.69 21.55 11.00
CA ALA A 373 -1.81 20.62 10.30
C ALA A 373 -1.54 19.32 11.08
N VAL A 374 -1.97 19.16 12.32
CA VAL A 374 -1.63 18.03 13.20
C VAL A 374 -2.87 17.50 13.93
N GLN A 375 -3.14 16.19 13.81
CA GLN A 375 -4.23 15.48 14.50
C GLN A 375 -3.68 14.73 15.72
N GLY A 376 -4.30 14.91 16.88
CA GLY A 376 -3.97 14.25 18.14
C GLY A 376 -4.88 13.06 18.41
N PHE A 377 -4.26 11.93 18.77
CA PHE A 377 -4.90 10.68 19.14
C PHE A 377 -4.40 10.24 20.50
N ARG A 378 -5.27 9.63 21.32
CA ARG A 378 -4.92 9.03 22.61
C ARG A 378 -5.13 7.53 22.53
N TYR A 379 -4.12 6.78 22.96
CA TYR A 379 -4.21 5.33 23.10
C TYR A 379 -5.03 4.99 24.36
N LEU A 380 -6.11 4.25 24.15
CA LEU A 380 -6.99 3.74 25.20
C LEU A 380 -6.56 2.35 25.65
N GLY A 381 -6.10 1.49 24.72
CA GLY A 381 -5.76 0.08 24.94
C GLY A 381 -6.97 -0.86 24.95
N GLU A 382 -6.72 -2.17 25.11
CA GLU A 382 -7.71 -3.23 24.83
C GLU A 382 -8.89 -3.26 25.81
N ASP A 383 -8.72 -2.82 27.06
CA ASP A 383 -9.78 -2.82 28.09
C ASP A 383 -10.86 -1.73 27.90
N ALA A 384 -10.81 -0.98 26.80
CA ALA A 384 -11.74 0.11 26.49
C ALA A 384 -12.64 -0.19 25.27
N ALA A 385 -12.50 -1.38 24.68
CA ALA A 385 -13.25 -1.83 23.50
C ALA A 385 -14.48 -2.66 23.87
#